data_AF-A0A7C0X205-F1
#
_entry.id   AF-A0A7C0X205-F1
#
_cell.length_a   1.000
_cell.length_b   1.000
_cell.length_c   1.000
_cell.angle_alpha   90.00
_cell.angle_beta   90.00
_cell.angle_gamma   90.00
#
_symmetry.space_group_name_H-M   'P 1'
#
loop_
_entity.id
_entity.type
_entity.pdbx_description
1 polymer ?
#
loop_
_entity_poly.entity_id
_entity_poly.type
_entity_poly.pdbx_seq_one_letter_code
_entity_poly.pdbx_strand_id
1 'polypeptide(L)'
;RIPFTTGILLGIGERREDRIRSLEEIARIHEEYGHIQEVIIQPFHPKPGTRMENHPPPTFDEIRDAVMLARRILPDDVAIQVPPNLTDFKRLIACGANDLGGISSVTPDYINPEAPWPSIKELQRQIFPYILKERLPVYPKYIEMGWMGEKTRDLVLRYSNELEGDH
;
A
#
# COMPACT_ATOMS: atom_id res chain seq x y z
N ARG A 1 -9.84 2.75 -19.46
CA ARG A 1 -9.27 3.41 -18.27
C ARG A 1 -8.75 2.33 -17.34
N ILE A 2 -7.67 2.57 -16.63
CA ILE A 2 -6.94 1.54 -15.87
C ILE A 2 -6.68 2.10 -14.47
N PRO A 3 -7.20 1.46 -13.40
CA PRO A 3 -6.82 1.80 -12.03
C PRO A 3 -5.34 1.49 -11.84
N PHE A 4 -4.63 2.40 -11.20
CA PHE A 4 -3.18 2.37 -11.12
C PHE A 4 -2.72 2.39 -9.67
N THR A 5 -1.77 1.52 -9.36
CA THR A 5 -1.01 1.58 -8.11
C THR A 5 0.32 2.25 -8.42
N THR A 6 0.70 3.23 -7.60
CA THR A 6 2.01 3.87 -7.64
C THR A 6 2.59 3.92 -6.22
N GLY A 7 3.72 4.58 -6.01
CA GLY A 7 4.32 4.68 -4.68
C GLY A 7 5.59 5.50 -4.65
N ILE A 8 6.14 5.64 -3.44
CA ILE A 8 7.46 6.22 -3.19
C ILE A 8 8.32 5.22 -2.41
N LEU A 9 9.61 5.18 -2.72
CA LEU A 9 10.61 4.44 -1.97
C LEU A 9 11.27 5.37 -0.96
N LEU A 10 11.34 4.96 0.31
CA LEU A 10 11.89 5.75 1.42
C LEU A 10 13.24 5.24 1.88
N GLY A 11 14.14 6.13 2.26
CA GLY A 11 15.44 5.78 2.85
C GLY A 11 16.47 5.38 1.80
N ILE A 12 16.48 6.08 0.66
CA ILE A 12 17.47 5.91 -0.42
C ILE A 12 18.39 7.14 -0.57
N GLY A 13 18.36 8.05 0.41
CA GLY A 13 19.09 9.31 0.39
C GLY A 13 18.25 10.52 -0.07
N GLU A 14 16.94 10.34 -0.23
CA GLU A 14 16.01 11.42 -0.50
C GLU A 14 15.81 12.32 0.73
N ARG A 15 15.55 13.61 0.50
CA ARG A 15 15.12 14.53 1.54
C ARG A 15 13.60 14.51 1.69
N ARG A 16 13.12 15.04 2.81
CA ARG A 16 11.69 15.18 3.07
C ARG A 16 10.96 15.98 1.98
N GLU A 17 11.59 17.02 1.43
CA GLU A 17 11.03 17.82 0.34
C GLU A 17 10.85 17.00 -0.95
N ASP A 18 11.73 16.02 -1.19
CA ASP A 18 11.64 15.15 -2.36
C ASP A 18 10.42 14.22 -2.25
N ARG A 19 10.09 13.78 -1.01
CA ARG A 19 8.88 13.00 -0.70
C ARG A 19 7.61 13.83 -0.93
N ILE A 20 7.60 15.08 -0.45
CA ILE A 20 6.47 16.01 -0.63
C ILE A 20 6.20 16.24 -2.12
N ARG A 21 7.22 16.62 -2.90
CA ARG A 21 7.05 16.87 -4.34
C ARG A 21 6.53 15.64 -5.08
N SER A 22 7.00 14.45 -4.73
CA SER A 22 6.50 13.20 -5.32
C SER A 22 5.02 12.97 -5.01
N LEU A 23 4.60 13.19 -3.75
CA LEU A 23 3.21 13.02 -3.34
C LEU A 23 2.28 14.06 -3.96
N GLU A 24 2.72 15.31 -4.09
CA GLU A 24 1.97 16.38 -4.77
C GLU A 24 1.79 16.06 -6.25
N GLU A 25 2.82 15.52 -6.91
CA GLU A 25 2.73 15.11 -8.31
C GLU A 25 1.77 13.92 -8.50
N ILE A 26 1.81 12.95 -7.59
CA ILE A 26 0.86 11.84 -7.57
C ILE A 26 -0.57 12.36 -7.38
N ALA A 27 -0.78 13.30 -6.44
CA ALA A 27 -2.08 13.92 -6.22
C ALA A 27 -2.58 14.65 -7.47
N ARG A 28 -1.74 15.47 -8.10
CA ARG A 28 -2.05 16.17 -9.36
C ARG A 28 -2.45 15.22 -10.49
N ILE A 29 -1.70 14.13 -10.66
CA ILE A 29 -2.01 13.09 -11.66
C ILE A 29 -3.34 12.40 -11.31
N HIS A 30 -3.62 12.13 -10.02
CA HIS A 30 -4.90 11.58 -9.62
C HIS A 30 -6.06 12.56 -9.87
N GLU A 31 -5.89 13.86 -9.59
CA GLU A 31 -6.91 14.88 -9.87
C GLU A 31 -7.24 14.98 -11.37
N GLU A 32 -6.25 14.82 -12.24
CA GLU A 32 -6.44 14.88 -13.70
C GLU A 32 -7.18 13.64 -14.25
N TYR A 33 -6.86 12.45 -13.75
CA TYR A 33 -7.27 11.18 -14.37
C TYR A 33 -8.21 10.32 -13.51
N GLY A 34 -8.31 10.58 -12.21
CA GLY A 34 -9.13 9.87 -11.23
C GLY A 34 -8.85 8.37 -11.16
N HIS A 35 -7.59 7.96 -11.35
CA HIS A 35 -7.23 6.56 -11.64
C HIS A 35 -6.26 5.92 -10.65
N ILE A 36 -5.62 6.70 -9.78
CA ILE A 36 -4.71 6.14 -8.77
C ILE A 36 -5.57 5.54 -7.65
N GLN A 37 -5.47 4.23 -7.45
CA GLN A 37 -6.20 3.54 -6.40
C GLN A 37 -5.44 3.55 -5.07
N GLU A 38 -4.11 3.53 -5.17
CA GLU A 38 -3.23 3.21 -4.06
C GLU A 38 -1.86 3.85 -4.29
N VAL A 39 -1.30 4.36 -3.20
CA VAL A 39 0.08 4.83 -3.11
C VAL A 39 0.80 4.01 -2.06
N ILE A 40 1.84 3.29 -2.49
CA ILE A 40 2.68 2.47 -1.63
C ILE A 40 3.75 3.36 -0.98
N ILE A 41 3.77 3.39 0.34
CA ILE A 41 4.88 3.95 1.11
C ILE A 41 5.82 2.81 1.42
N GLN A 42 6.83 2.62 0.56
CA GLN A 42 7.73 1.48 0.61
C GLN A 42 9.02 1.85 1.36
N PRO A 43 9.28 1.30 2.56
CA PRO A 43 10.58 1.43 3.20
C PRO A 43 11.64 0.67 2.39
N PHE A 44 12.79 1.29 2.17
CA PHE A 44 13.96 0.61 1.62
C PHE A 44 14.45 -0.45 2.61
N HIS A 45 14.70 -1.65 2.09
CA HIS A 45 15.33 -2.73 2.83
C HIS A 45 16.63 -3.12 2.11
N PRO A 46 17.81 -3.02 2.76
CA PRO A 46 19.09 -3.28 2.12
C PRO A 46 19.20 -4.74 1.65
N LYS A 47 19.83 -4.95 0.49
CA LYS A 47 20.01 -6.30 -0.08
C LYS A 47 21.48 -6.64 -0.26
N PRO A 48 21.93 -7.83 0.17
CA PRO A 48 23.30 -8.29 -0.04
C PRO A 48 23.71 -8.21 -1.51
N GLY A 49 24.92 -7.72 -1.79
CA GLY A 49 25.46 -7.63 -3.14
C GLY A 49 24.91 -6.47 -3.98
N THR A 50 24.07 -5.60 -3.41
CA THR A 50 23.66 -4.34 -4.06
C THR A 50 24.58 -3.19 -3.65
N ARG A 51 24.61 -2.13 -4.46
CA ARG A 51 25.40 -0.92 -4.16
C ARG A 51 25.01 -0.24 -2.84
N MET A 52 23.81 -0.52 -2.33
CA MET A 52 23.25 0.03 -1.10
C MET A 52 23.12 -1.02 0.01
N GLU A 53 23.85 -2.14 -0.06
CA GLU A 53 23.77 -3.22 0.93
C GLU A 53 24.08 -2.74 2.37
N ASN A 54 24.95 -1.74 2.52
CA ASN A 54 25.36 -1.16 3.80
C ASN A 54 24.63 0.17 4.10
N HIS A 55 23.67 0.58 3.27
CA HIS A 55 22.87 1.77 3.53
C HIS A 55 21.82 1.44 4.60
N PRO A 56 21.61 2.28 5.63
CA PRO A 56 20.61 1.98 6.64
C PRO A 56 19.19 2.06 6.06
N PRO A 57 18.25 1.20 6.52
CA PRO A 57 16.82 1.38 6.23
C PRO A 57 16.32 2.68 6.88
N PRO A 58 15.21 3.28 6.38
CA PRO A 58 14.62 4.46 7.00
C PRO A 58 14.13 4.14 8.41
N THR A 59 14.20 5.13 9.30
CA THR A 59 13.68 5.00 10.66
C THR A 59 12.15 4.94 10.68
N PHE A 60 11.57 4.41 11.77
CA PHE A 60 10.11 4.43 11.95
C PHE A 60 9.53 5.85 11.86
N ASP A 61 10.21 6.85 12.45
CA ASP A 61 9.73 8.23 12.43
C ASP A 61 9.71 8.84 11.03
N GLU A 62 10.65 8.45 10.16
CA GLU A 62 10.64 8.85 8.75
C GLU A 62 9.50 8.20 7.96
N ILE A 63 9.25 6.91 8.21
CA ILE A 63 8.12 6.21 7.58
C ILE A 63 6.80 6.81 8.06
N ARG A 64 6.68 7.08 9.36
CA ARG A 64 5.51 7.74 9.96
C ARG A 64 5.27 9.12 9.32
N ASP A 65 6.30 9.95 9.23
CA ASP A 65 6.19 11.27 8.59
C ASP A 65 5.73 11.14 7.13
N ALA A 66 6.27 10.18 6.36
CA ALA A 66 5.84 9.94 4.99
C ALA A 66 4.37 9.50 4.88
N VAL A 67 3.90 8.61 5.76
CA VAL A 67 2.48 8.20 5.82
C VAL A 67 1.58 9.40 6.15
N MET A 68 1.95 10.21 7.14
CA MET A 68 1.19 11.41 7.51
C MET A 68 1.16 12.45 6.38
N LEU A 69 2.29 12.64 5.69
CA LEU A 69 2.38 13.49 4.50
C LEU A 69 1.47 12.97 3.39
N ALA A 70 1.55 11.68 3.08
CA ALA A 70 0.72 11.05 2.08
C ALA A 70 -0.77 11.23 2.41
N ARG A 71 -1.17 11.07 3.68
CA ARG A 71 -2.58 11.26 4.06
C ARG A 71 -3.05 12.70 3.98
N ARG A 72 -2.16 13.65 4.22
CA ARG A 72 -2.50 15.08 4.10
C ARG A 72 -2.55 15.58 2.66
N ILE A 73 -1.73 15.00 1.76
CA ILE A 73 -1.55 15.50 0.39
C ILE A 73 -2.44 14.77 -0.60
N LEU A 74 -2.58 13.45 -0.47
CA LEU A 74 -3.33 12.64 -1.42
C LEU A 74 -4.83 12.79 -1.19
N PRO A 75 -5.65 12.75 -2.25
CA PRO A 75 -7.11 12.66 -2.14
C PRO A 75 -7.56 11.48 -1.25
N ASP A 76 -8.66 11.68 -0.53
CA ASP A 76 -9.15 10.71 0.47
C ASP A 76 -9.46 9.32 -0.11
N ASP A 77 -9.85 9.29 -1.38
CA ASP A 77 -10.20 8.07 -2.11
C ASP A 77 -8.97 7.30 -2.66
N VAL A 78 -7.76 7.82 -2.46
CA VAL A 78 -6.50 7.11 -2.71
C VAL A 78 -6.09 6.39 -1.43
N ALA A 79 -5.92 5.07 -1.51
CA ALA A 79 -5.42 4.27 -0.40
C ALA A 79 -3.92 4.49 -0.16
N ILE A 80 -3.52 4.39 1.10
CA ILE A 80 -2.11 4.46 1.52
C ILE A 80 -1.72 3.07 1.99
N GLN A 81 -0.90 2.41 1.17
CA GLN A 81 -0.41 1.07 1.44
C GLN A 81 0.90 1.13 2.23
N VAL A 82 0.99 0.35 3.31
CA VAL A 82 2.23 0.09 4.04
C VAL A 82 2.46 -1.42 4.16
N PRO A 83 3.68 -1.93 3.85
CA PRO A 83 3.98 -3.36 3.96
C PRO A 83 4.09 -3.77 5.45
N PRO A 84 3.25 -4.70 5.94
CA PRO A 84 3.15 -5.02 7.36
C PRO A 84 4.34 -5.81 7.90
N ASN A 85 5.16 -6.38 7.03
CA ASN A 85 6.36 -7.14 7.38
C ASN A 85 7.62 -6.26 7.55
N LEU A 86 7.60 -4.99 7.13
CA LEU A 86 8.81 -4.14 7.10
C LEU A 86 8.85 -3.05 8.18
N THR A 87 7.76 -2.81 8.89
CA THR A 87 7.66 -1.74 9.89
C THR A 87 6.47 -1.98 10.84
N ASP A 88 6.38 -1.20 11.92
CA ASP A 88 5.26 -1.24 12.86
C ASP A 88 3.99 -0.65 12.21
N PHE A 89 3.33 -1.45 11.38
CA PHE A 89 2.16 -1.07 10.60
C PHE A 89 0.99 -0.62 11.48
N LYS A 90 0.84 -1.18 12.69
CA LYS A 90 -0.24 -0.80 13.62
C LYS A 90 -0.18 0.69 13.93
N ARG A 91 1.01 1.22 14.22
CA ARG A 91 1.18 2.65 14.50
C ARG A 91 0.99 3.51 13.25
N LEU A 92 1.27 2.98 12.06
CA LEU A 92 1.06 3.68 10.79
C LEU A 92 -0.42 3.76 10.39
N ILE A 93 -1.25 2.77 10.77
CA ILE A 93 -2.71 2.86 10.58
C ILE A 93 -3.27 4.07 11.31
N ALA A 94 -2.85 4.29 12.55
CA ALA A 94 -3.23 5.49 13.32
C ALA A 94 -2.75 6.81 12.69
N CYS A 95 -1.83 6.76 11.73
CA CYS A 95 -1.27 7.91 11.02
C CYS A 95 -1.91 8.13 9.63
N GLY A 96 -2.81 7.25 9.19
CA GLY A 96 -3.54 7.39 7.92
C GLY A 96 -3.27 6.28 6.89
N ALA A 97 -2.44 5.28 7.21
CA ALA A 97 -2.37 4.07 6.38
C ALA A 97 -3.68 3.30 6.50
N ASN A 98 -4.20 2.82 5.37
CA ASN A 98 -5.47 2.08 5.33
C ASN A 98 -5.43 0.84 4.45
N ASP A 99 -4.25 0.51 3.90
CA ASP A 99 -4.03 -0.71 3.14
C ASP A 99 -2.72 -1.39 3.59
N LEU A 100 -2.74 -2.71 3.70
CA LEU A 100 -1.58 -3.53 4.11
C LEU A 100 -0.95 -4.30 2.94
N GLY A 101 -1.43 -4.06 1.73
CA GLY A 101 -0.94 -4.66 0.50
C GLY A 101 -1.27 -6.15 0.36
N GLY A 102 -0.59 -6.78 -0.60
CA GLY A 102 -0.69 -8.22 -0.81
C GLY A 102 0.04 -8.99 0.31
N ILE A 103 -0.72 -9.76 1.09
CA ILE A 103 -0.20 -10.63 2.15
C ILE A 103 -0.41 -12.08 1.72
N SER A 104 0.63 -12.92 1.85
CA SER A 104 0.54 -14.34 1.50
C SER A 104 0.86 -15.23 2.71
N SER A 105 -0.01 -16.19 2.99
CA SER A 105 0.22 -17.24 3.99
C SER A 105 0.96 -18.46 3.41
N VAL A 106 1.14 -18.50 2.10
CA VAL A 106 1.64 -19.68 1.36
C VAL A 106 2.97 -19.43 0.65
N THR A 107 3.26 -18.19 0.26
CA THR A 107 4.49 -17.82 -0.43
C THR A 107 5.28 -16.80 0.40
N PRO A 108 6.62 -16.87 0.41
CA PRO A 108 7.43 -15.83 1.02
C PRO A 108 7.30 -14.50 0.24
N ASP A 109 7.72 -13.41 0.86
CA ASP A 109 8.00 -12.17 0.14
C ASP A 109 9.26 -12.39 -0.73
N TYR A 110 9.11 -12.40 -2.05
CA TYR A 110 10.25 -12.60 -2.96
C TYR A 110 11.19 -11.39 -3.04
N ILE A 111 10.70 -10.21 -2.64
CA ILE A 111 11.50 -8.99 -2.57
C ILE A 111 12.25 -8.94 -1.23
N ASN A 112 11.54 -9.28 -0.14
CA ASN A 112 12.10 -9.30 1.22
C ASN A 112 11.97 -10.69 1.89
N PRO A 113 12.68 -11.71 1.39
CA PRO A 113 12.62 -13.07 1.95
C PRO A 113 13.04 -13.14 3.43
N GLU A 114 13.82 -12.17 3.90
CA GLU A 114 14.23 -12.00 5.30
C GLU A 114 13.13 -11.43 6.21
N ALA A 115 12.06 -10.87 5.64
CA ALA A 115 10.95 -10.26 6.34
C ALA A 115 9.64 -11.02 6.05
N PRO A 116 9.33 -12.09 6.81
CA PRO A 116 8.16 -12.93 6.55
C PRO A 116 6.84 -12.18 6.76
N TRP A 117 5.82 -12.57 6.01
CA TRP A 117 4.47 -12.03 6.19
C TRP A 117 3.90 -12.38 7.57
N PRO A 118 3.26 -11.43 8.27
CA PRO A 118 2.47 -11.76 9.45
C PRO A 118 1.25 -12.60 9.06
N SER A 119 0.81 -13.47 9.97
CA SER A 119 -0.41 -14.26 9.73
C SER A 119 -1.66 -13.36 9.75
N ILE A 120 -2.71 -13.74 9.00
CA ILE A 120 -3.99 -13.00 8.99
C ILE A 120 -4.58 -12.83 10.40
N LYS A 121 -4.52 -13.89 11.22
CA LYS A 121 -4.98 -13.86 12.61
C LYS A 121 -4.19 -12.86 13.47
N GLU A 122 -2.89 -12.75 13.22
CA GLU A 122 -2.04 -11.77 13.89
C GLU A 122 -2.39 -10.35 13.48
N LEU A 123 -2.55 -10.10 12.18
CA LEU A 123 -2.98 -8.79 11.66
C LEU A 123 -4.29 -8.35 12.30
N GLN A 124 -5.33 -9.19 12.26
CA GLN A 124 -6.64 -8.92 12.88
C GLN A 124 -6.51 -8.55 14.37
N ARG A 125 -5.71 -9.29 15.13
CA ARG A 125 -5.48 -9.02 16.55
C ARG A 125 -4.75 -7.69 16.78
N GLN A 126 -3.75 -7.38 15.95
CA GLN A 126 -2.94 -6.18 16.13
C GLN A 126 -3.70 -4.90 15.79
N ILE A 127 -4.58 -4.93 14.78
CA ILE A 127 -5.32 -3.75 14.31
C ILE A 127 -6.65 -3.51 15.03
N PHE A 128 -7.06 -4.34 15.98
CA PHE A 128 -8.28 -4.09 16.76
C PHE A 128 -8.28 -2.65 17.36
N PRO A 129 -9.37 -1.86 17.22
CA PRO A 129 -10.73 -2.25 16.81
C PRO A 129 -11.03 -2.16 15.30
N TYR A 130 -10.05 -1.93 14.43
CA TYR A 130 -10.26 -1.92 12.98
C TYR A 130 -10.57 -3.33 12.45
N ILE A 131 -11.29 -3.39 11.33
CA ILE A 131 -11.66 -4.63 10.65
C ILE A 131 -10.68 -4.85 9.49
N LEU A 132 -10.07 -6.03 9.43
CA LEU A 132 -9.27 -6.44 8.28
C LEU A 132 -10.24 -6.94 7.21
N LYS A 133 -10.28 -6.26 6.06
CA LYS A 133 -11.12 -6.64 4.92
C LYS A 133 -10.24 -7.06 3.75
N GLU A 134 -10.46 -8.26 3.24
CA GLU A 134 -9.85 -8.71 1.99
C GLU A 134 -10.42 -7.93 0.80
N ARG A 135 -9.59 -7.66 -0.20
CA ARG A 135 -9.99 -7.01 -1.45
C ARG A 135 -9.31 -7.65 -2.64
N LEU A 136 -9.91 -7.44 -3.81
CA LEU A 136 -9.27 -7.73 -5.09
C LEU A 136 -8.13 -6.74 -5.38
N PRO A 137 -7.23 -7.08 -6.34
CA PRO A 137 -6.21 -6.14 -6.82
C PRO A 137 -6.77 -4.84 -7.38
N VAL A 138 -7.99 -4.88 -7.94
CA VAL A 138 -8.73 -3.69 -8.36
C VAL A 138 -9.71 -3.30 -7.26
N TYR A 139 -9.71 -2.03 -6.86
CA TYR A 139 -10.51 -1.56 -5.72
C TYR A 139 -12.01 -1.46 -6.08
N PRO A 140 -12.93 -1.65 -5.11
CA PRO A 140 -14.39 -1.67 -5.35
C PRO A 140 -14.91 -0.50 -6.18
N LYS A 141 -14.49 0.74 -5.87
CA LYS A 141 -14.92 1.94 -6.63
C LYS A 141 -14.64 1.83 -8.14
N TYR A 142 -13.53 1.19 -8.53
CA TYR A 142 -13.18 1.03 -9.94
C TYR A 142 -13.87 -0.16 -10.58
N ILE A 143 -14.25 -1.18 -9.79
CA ILE A 143 -15.11 -2.27 -10.22
C ILE A 143 -16.48 -1.69 -10.63
N GLU A 144 -17.06 -0.85 -9.78
CA GLU A 144 -18.34 -0.17 -10.03
C GLU A 144 -18.29 0.71 -11.29
N MET A 145 -17.17 1.38 -11.53
CA MET A 145 -16.96 2.19 -12.74
C MET A 145 -16.72 1.34 -14.01
N GLY A 146 -16.59 0.01 -13.88
CA GLY A 146 -16.34 -0.90 -14.99
C GLY A 146 -14.89 -0.93 -15.46
N TRP A 147 -13.94 -0.44 -14.64
CA TRP A 147 -12.52 -0.31 -15.02
C TRP A 147 -11.76 -1.60 -14.75
N MET A 148 -12.12 -2.63 -15.49
CA MET A 148 -11.51 -3.95 -15.45
C MET A 148 -11.37 -4.53 -16.86
N GLY A 149 -10.43 -5.46 -17.04
CA GLY A 149 -10.21 -6.12 -18.32
C GLY A 149 -11.43 -6.92 -18.76
N GLU A 150 -11.76 -6.88 -20.04
CA GLU A 150 -12.91 -7.61 -20.60
C GLU A 150 -12.83 -9.12 -20.30
N LYS A 151 -11.63 -9.70 -20.43
CA LYS A 151 -11.38 -11.13 -20.17
C LYS A 151 -11.49 -11.51 -18.70
N THR A 152 -11.33 -10.56 -17.77
CA THR A 152 -11.37 -10.81 -16.32
C THR A 152 -12.66 -10.31 -15.68
N ARG A 153 -13.54 -9.64 -16.43
CA ARG A 153 -14.75 -8.97 -15.91
C ARG A 153 -15.62 -9.92 -15.09
N ASP A 154 -16.01 -11.06 -15.65
CA ASP A 154 -16.90 -12.00 -14.98
C ASP A 154 -16.29 -12.56 -13.69
N LEU A 155 -14.97 -12.74 -13.67
CA LEU A 155 -14.22 -13.22 -12.51
C LEU A 155 -14.14 -12.15 -11.42
N VAL A 156 -13.83 -10.91 -11.81
CA VAL A 156 -13.77 -9.76 -10.89
C VAL A 156 -15.14 -9.51 -10.26
N LEU A 157 -16.22 -9.49 -11.04
CA LEU A 157 -17.58 -9.29 -10.53
C LEU A 157 -18.00 -10.42 -9.58
N ARG A 158 -17.69 -11.68 -9.92
CA ARG A 158 -17.99 -12.82 -9.04
C ARG A 158 -17.30 -12.66 -7.68
N TYR A 159 -15.99 -12.49 -7.66
CA TYR A 159 -15.25 -12.41 -6.40
C TYR A 159 -15.53 -11.12 -5.61
N SER A 160 -15.82 -10.01 -6.29
CA SER A 160 -16.25 -8.77 -5.61
C SER A 160 -17.53 -9.00 -4.83
N ASN A 161 -18.53 -9.66 -5.42
CA ASN A 161 -19.79 -9.96 -4.77
C ASN A 161 -19.62 -10.94 -3.59
N GLU A 162 -18.74 -11.93 -3.72
CA GLU A 162 -18.41 -12.86 -2.62
C GLU A 162 -17.83 -12.09 -1.41
N LEU A 163 -16.89 -11.16 -1.64
CA LEU A 163 -16.29 -10.33 -0.59
C LEU A 163 -17.23 -9.29 0.05
N GLU A 164 -18.32 -8.92 -0.64
CA GLU A 164 -19.38 -8.05 -0.12
C GLU A 164 -20.44 -8.80 0.68
N GLY A 165 -20.66 -10.10 0.38
CA GLY A 165 -21.64 -10.94 1.08
C GLY A 165 -21.20 -11.47 2.45
N ASP A 166 -19.91 -11.35 2.78
CA ASP A 166 -19.29 -11.85 4.04
C ASP A 166 -19.44 -10.89 5.25
N HIS A 167 -20.34 -9.89 5.19
CA HIS A 167 -20.62 -8.93 6.29
C HIS A 167 -21.95 -9.18 6.99
#